data_AF-A0A2V2UCP1-F1
#
_entry.id   AF-A0A2V2UCP1-F1
#
_cell.length_a   1.000
_cell.length_b   1.000
_cell.length_c   1.000
_cell.angle_alpha   90.00
_cell.angle_beta   90.00
_cell.angle_gamma   90.00
#
_symmetry.space_group_name_H-M   'P 1'
#
loop_
_entity.id
_entity.type
_entity.pdbx_description
1 polymer ?
#
loop_
_entity_poly.entity_id
_entity_poly.type
_entity_poly.pdbx_seq_one_letter_code
_entity_poly.pdbx_strand_id
1 'polypeptide(L)'
;MHLQQQYYRNFLESIRTQAARQTYDFHLKKFTQFIEGTEGNLLNENPRVIKSRIIDYIIYLKNKGRSRSLVSTAICTISHFYTMNDVVIKKRK
;
A
#
# COMPACT_ATOMS: atom_id res chain seq x y z
N MET A 1 -6.94 16.22 -3.87
CA MET A 1 -7.27 15.27 -2.79
C MET A 1 -8.31 14.20 -3.17
N HIS A 2 -9.34 14.50 -3.98
CA HIS A 2 -10.36 13.50 -4.37
C HIS A 2 -9.84 12.28 -5.17
N LEU A 3 -8.92 12.48 -6.12
CA LEU A 3 -8.45 11.40 -6.99
C LEU A 3 -7.65 10.31 -6.26
N GLN A 4 -6.95 10.68 -5.18
CA GLN A 4 -6.10 9.75 -4.42
C GLN A 4 -6.92 8.81 -3.54
N GLN A 5 -7.99 9.33 -2.93
CA GLN A 5 -8.97 8.49 -2.26
C GLN A 5 -9.67 7.54 -3.24
N GLN A 6 -9.83 7.97 -4.50
CA GLN A 6 -10.38 7.13 -5.55
C GLN A 6 -9.42 5.98 -5.95
N TYR A 7 -8.10 6.22 -6.05
CA TYR A 7 -7.12 5.14 -6.29
C TYR A 7 -7.13 4.09 -5.18
N TYR A 8 -7.20 4.53 -3.92
CA TYR A 8 -7.33 3.63 -2.77
C TYR A 8 -8.61 2.79 -2.86
N ARG A 9 -9.76 3.42 -3.10
CA ARG A 9 -11.05 2.72 -3.25
C ARG A 9 -11.04 1.75 -4.44
N ASN A 10 -10.58 2.19 -5.60
CA ASN A 10 -10.52 1.39 -6.82
C ASN A 10 -9.65 0.14 -6.62
N PHE A 11 -8.52 0.28 -5.95
CA PHE A 11 -7.67 -0.85 -5.62
C PHE A 11 -8.40 -1.85 -4.73
N LEU A 12 -9.05 -1.41 -3.65
CA LEU A 12 -9.81 -2.33 -2.77
C LEU A 12 -10.96 -3.02 -3.52
N GLU A 13 -11.68 -2.30 -4.37
CA GLU A 13 -12.76 -2.87 -5.18
C GLU A 13 -12.26 -3.86 -6.24
N SER A 14 -11.03 -3.69 -6.74
CA SER A 14 -10.40 -4.68 -7.65
C SER A 14 -10.05 -6.01 -6.98
N ILE A 15 -10.01 -6.06 -5.63
CA ILE A 15 -9.75 -7.30 -4.90
C ILE A 15 -10.99 -8.20 -4.91
N ARG A 16 -10.80 -9.40 -5.49
CA ARG A 16 -11.85 -10.39 -5.78
C ARG A 16 -12.69 -10.83 -4.57
N THR A 17 -12.03 -11.11 -3.44
CA THR A 17 -12.71 -11.69 -2.26
C THR A 17 -12.75 -10.68 -1.12
N GLN A 18 -13.85 -10.65 -0.37
CA GLN A 18 -14.01 -9.77 0.79
C GLN A 18 -12.92 -9.97 1.85
N ALA A 19 -12.53 -11.22 2.13
CA ALA A 19 -11.48 -11.52 3.10
C ALA A 19 -10.11 -10.93 2.70
N ALA A 20 -9.72 -11.08 1.43
CA ALA A 20 -8.51 -10.43 0.91
C ALA A 20 -8.63 -8.91 0.93
N ARG A 21 -9.80 -8.35 0.60
CA ARG A 21 -10.04 -6.90 0.65
C ARG A 21 -9.85 -6.34 2.05
N GLN A 22 -10.40 -7.00 3.07
CA GLN A 22 -10.22 -6.62 4.48
C GLN A 22 -8.75 -6.70 4.90
N THR A 23 -8.04 -7.74 4.48
CA THR A 23 -6.60 -7.89 4.75
C THR A 23 -5.81 -6.74 4.13
N TYR A 24 -6.13 -6.39 2.88
CA TYR A 24 -5.48 -5.32 2.15
C TYR A 24 -5.75 -3.95 2.77
N ASP A 25 -7.02 -3.65 3.09
CA ASP A 25 -7.42 -2.41 3.77
C ASP A 25 -6.73 -2.26 5.12
N PHE A 26 -6.67 -3.33 5.91
CA PHE A 26 -5.97 -3.33 7.20
C PHE A 26 -4.49 -2.96 7.06
N HIS A 27 -3.77 -3.64 6.15
CA HIS A 27 -2.34 -3.41 5.97
C HIS A 27 -2.02 -2.04 5.38
N LEU A 28 -2.82 -1.55 4.43
CA LEU A 28 -2.62 -0.20 3.88
C LEU A 28 -2.90 0.88 4.92
N LYS A 29 -3.99 0.78 5.69
CA LYS A 29 -4.26 1.72 6.79
C LYS A 29 -3.13 1.75 7.81
N LYS A 30 -2.59 0.58 8.17
CA LYS A 30 -1.46 0.50 9.12
C LYS A 30 -0.18 1.12 8.57
N PHE A 31 0.07 0.99 7.27
CA PHE A 31 1.19 1.65 6.62
C PHE A 31 0.99 3.16 6.55
N THR A 32 -0.19 3.63 6.13
CA THR A 32 -0.58 5.05 6.12
C THR A 32 -0.42 5.70 7.49
N GLN A 33 -0.86 5.02 8.55
CA GLN A 33 -0.68 5.46 9.94
C GLN A 33 0.80 5.57 10.32
N PHE A 34 1.63 4.63 9.88
CA PHE A 34 3.07 4.63 10.18
C PHE A 34 3.80 5.81 9.54
N ILE A 35 3.41 6.21 8.33
CA ILE A 35 4.02 7.33 7.61
C ILE A 35 3.39 8.70 7.96
N GLU A 36 2.54 8.73 9.00
CA GLU A 36 1.80 9.91 9.47
C GLU A 36 0.99 10.61 8.35
N GLY A 37 0.47 9.82 7.41
CA GLY A 37 -0.23 10.30 6.24
C GLY A 37 -1.73 10.01 6.26
N THR A 38 -2.39 10.36 5.15
CA THR A 38 -3.71 9.80 4.79
C THR A 38 -3.54 8.86 3.59
N GLU A 39 -4.53 8.02 3.32
CA GLU A 39 -4.52 7.13 2.16
C GLU A 39 -4.35 7.94 0.86
N GLY A 40 -4.82 9.19 0.87
CA GLY A 40 -4.67 10.14 -0.22
C GLY A 40 -3.24 10.64 -0.48
N ASN A 41 -2.30 10.38 0.43
CA ASN A 41 -0.89 10.78 0.31
C ASN A 41 -0.01 9.70 -0.31
N LEU A 42 -0.46 8.44 -0.33
CA LEU A 42 0.38 7.29 -0.66
C LEU A 42 1.06 7.40 -2.03
N LEU A 43 0.41 8.00 -3.05
CA LEU A 43 0.94 8.11 -4.41
C LEU A 43 1.55 9.49 -4.76
N ASN A 44 1.57 10.45 -3.83
CA ASN A 44 2.10 11.79 -4.10
C ASN A 44 3.60 11.92 -3.82
N GLU A 45 4.25 10.84 -3.38
CA GLU A 45 5.64 10.85 -2.96
C GLU A 45 6.59 10.34 -4.04
N ASN A 46 7.84 10.78 -3.94
CA ASN A 46 8.91 10.28 -4.80
C ASN A 46 9.06 8.74 -4.62
N PRO A 47 9.16 7.94 -5.69
CA PRO A 47 9.30 6.49 -5.59
C PRO A 47 10.47 6.02 -4.72
N ARG A 48 11.57 6.79 -4.63
CA ARG A 48 12.70 6.47 -3.73
C ARG A 48 12.31 6.65 -2.26
N VAL A 49 11.52 7.67 -1.95
CA VAL A 49 11.02 7.93 -0.58
C VAL A 49 10.04 6.82 -0.16
N ILE A 50 9.13 6.43 -1.06
CA ILE A 50 8.20 5.31 -0.83
C ILE A 50 8.96 4.03 -0.51
N LYS A 51 9.99 3.69 -1.29
CA LYS A 51 10.82 2.50 -1.03
C LYS A 51 11.50 2.55 0.33
N SER A 52 12.05 3.70 0.73
CA SER A 52 12.63 3.88 2.06
C SER A 52 11.58 3.65 3.15
N ARG A 53 10.42 4.28 3.05
CA ARG A 53 9.32 4.13 4.03
C ARG A 53 8.83 2.70 4.16
N ILE A 54 8.79 1.93 3.07
CA ILE A 54 8.47 0.50 3.12
C ILE A 54 9.52 -0.28 3.92
N ILE A 55 10.81 0.00 3.71
CA ILE A 55 11.90 -0.64 4.48
C ILE A 55 11.79 -0.28 5.96
N ASP A 56 11.58 0.99 6.28
CA ASP A 56 11.41 1.47 7.65
C ASP A 56 10.20 0.81 8.32
N TYR A 57 9.10 0.66 7.58
CA TYR A 57 7.90 -0.03 8.07
C TYR A 57 8.14 -1.52 8.35
N ILE A 58 8.91 -2.20 7.50
CA ILE A 58 9.30 -3.61 7.72
C ILE A 58 10.12 -3.73 9.00
N ILE A 59 11.09 -2.82 9.20
CA ILE A 59 11.91 -2.78 10.42
C ILE A 59 11.02 -2.53 11.64
N TYR A 60 10.10 -1.56 11.55
CA TYR A 60 9.12 -1.27 12.60
C TYR A 60 8.29 -2.50 12.98
N LEU A 61 7.74 -3.23 12.00
CA LEU A 61 6.95 -4.44 12.27
C LEU A 61 7.78 -5.55 12.92
N LYS A 62 9.04 -5.73 12.49
CA LYS A 62 9.97 -6.69 13.10
C LYS A 62 10.28 -6.33 14.55
N ASN A 63 10.58 -5.06 14.81
CA ASN A 63 10.87 -4.56 16.17
C ASN A 63 9.65 -4.68 17.10
N LYS A 64 8.43 -4.66 16.56
CA LYS A 64 7.19 -4.94 17.30
C LYS A 64 6.90 -6.44 17.51
N GLY A 65 7.81 -7.34 17.13
CA GLY A 65 7.66 -8.79 17.30
C GLY A 65 6.57 -9.41 16.42
N ARG A 66 6.23 -8.78 15.29
CA ARG A 66 5.20 -9.33 14.38
C ARG A 66 5.71 -10.58 13.67
N SER A 67 4.81 -11.53 13.43
CA SER A 67 5.15 -12.78 12.75
C SER A 67 5.66 -12.52 11.33
N ARG A 68 6.51 -13.42 10.85
CA ARG A 68 7.04 -13.38 9.47
C ARG A 68 5.92 -13.38 8.43
N SER A 69 4.87 -14.16 8.66
CA SER A 69 3.70 -14.21 7.76
C SER A 69 2.99 -12.87 7.68
N LEU A 70 2.76 -12.19 8.81
CA LEU A 70 2.12 -10.88 8.85
C LEU A 70 2.96 -9.83 8.11
N VAL A 71 4.28 -9.81 8.36
CA VAL A 71 5.20 -8.91 7.65
C VAL A 71 5.17 -9.17 6.14
N SER A 72 5.19 -10.44 5.73
CA SER A 72 5.11 -10.82 4.31
C SER A 72 3.80 -10.36 3.66
N THR A 73 2.67 -10.53 4.35
CA THR A 73 1.37 -10.06 3.86
C THR A 73 1.35 -8.54 3.72
N ALA A 74 1.86 -7.81 4.70
CA ALA A 74 1.95 -6.35 4.63
C ALA A 74 2.76 -5.87 3.41
N ILE A 75 3.93 -6.46 3.18
CA ILE A 75 4.79 -6.14 2.02
C ILE A 75 4.07 -6.43 0.71
N CYS A 76 3.42 -7.59 0.61
CA CYS A 76 2.68 -8.00 -0.57
C CYS A 76 1.56 -7.01 -0.89
N THR A 77 0.75 -6.66 0.10
CA THR A 77 -0.34 -5.66 -0.05
C THR A 77 0.20 -4.31 -0.50
N ILE A 78 1.23 -3.77 0.16
CA ILE A 78 1.78 -2.45 -0.18
C ILE A 78 2.37 -2.46 -1.58
N SER A 79 3.14 -3.49 -1.93
CA SER A 79 3.74 -3.63 -3.26
C SER A 79 2.69 -3.74 -4.35
N HIS A 80 1.61 -4.50 -4.10
CA HIS A 80 0.52 -4.65 -5.05
C HIS A 80 -0.23 -3.32 -5.26
N PHE A 81 -0.49 -2.57 -4.19
CA PHE A 81 -1.09 -1.24 -4.28
C PHE A 81 -0.27 -0.30 -5.16
N TYR A 82 1.03 -0.19 -4.93
CA TYR A 82 1.89 0.67 -5.76
C TYR A 82 2.00 0.17 -7.19
N THR A 83 2.14 -1.14 -7.40
CA THR A 83 2.25 -1.74 -8.74
C THR A 83 1.00 -1.44 -9.59
N MET A 84 -0.19 -1.53 -8.99
CA MET A 84 -1.45 -1.26 -9.69
C MET A 84 -1.65 0.22 -10.06
N ASN A 85 -1.12 1.13 -9.25
CA ASN A 85 -1.30 2.56 -9.45
C ASN A 85 -0.15 3.23 -10.23
N ASP A 86 0.98 2.54 -10.40
CA ASP A 86 2.13 2.96 -11.22
C ASP A 86 2.05 2.43 -12.68
N VAL A 87 0.91 1.87 -13.09
CA VAL A 87 0.73 1.34 -14.44
C VAL A 87 0.60 2.48 -15.45
N VAL A 88 1.71 2.80 -16.14
CA VAL A 88 1.69 3.65 -17.32
C VAL A 88 1.09 2.87 -18.50
N ILE A 89 -0.18 3.10 -18.82
CA ILE A 89 -0.80 2.56 -20.04
C ILE A 89 -0.32 3.38 -21.25
N LYS A 90 0.81 2.99 -21.85
CA LYS A 90 1.21 3.50 -23.17
C LYS A 90 0.35 2.83 -24.24
N LYS A 91 -0.72 3.49 -24.72
CA LYS A 91 -1.32 3.13 -26.02
C LYS A 91 -0.31 3.47 -27.11
N ARG A 92 0.22 2.45 -27.80
CA ARG A 92 0.78 2.67 -29.14
C ARG A 92 -0.40 2.91 -30.08
N LYS A 93 -0.35 4.02 -30.82
CA LYS A 93 -1.23 4.27 -31.97
C LYS A 93 -0.93 3.26 -33.07
#